data_AF-A0A674JVJ4-F1
#
_entry.id   AF-A0A674JVJ4-F1
#
_cell.length_a   1.000
_cell.length_b   1.000
_cell.length_c   1.000
_cell.angle_alpha   90.00
_cell.angle_beta   90.00
_cell.angle_gamma   90.00
#
_symmetry.space_group_name_H-M   'P 1'
#
loop_
_entity.id
_entity.type
_entity.pdbx_description
1 polymer ?
#
loop_
_entity_poly.entity_id
_entity_poly.type
_entity_poly.pdbx_seq_one_letter_code
_entity_poly.pdbx_strand_id
1 'polypeptide(L)'
;MRNQVIIPLVLSPDRDEEIMRQTEGRVPVFSHEVVPDHLRTKPDPEVEEQEKQLITDATRISSDVAQKQIQSLNKMCSNLLEKISKEERESESGGLRQNKQTFNPADTNALVAAVAFGKGLSNRRPPGSAGPVQASQPGAGAIIAGASGIQQVQMSGASSQQQPMLGGVQMSQAGQSGKIPSGIKTNIKSASMHPYQR
;
A
#
# COMPACT_ATOMS: atom_id res chain seq x y z
N MET A 1 35.56 0.05 17.28
CA MET A 1 35.01 -0.92 18.24
C MET A 1 35.02 -2.37 17.73
N ARG A 2 34.75 -2.69 16.44
CA ARG A 2 34.68 -4.09 15.94
C ARG A 2 35.95 -4.97 16.13
N ASN A 3 37.11 -4.37 16.42
CA ASN A 3 38.38 -5.07 16.58
C ASN A 3 39.03 -4.84 17.96
N GLN A 4 38.25 -4.42 18.95
CA GLN A 4 38.72 -4.23 20.32
C GLN A 4 37.92 -5.16 21.24
N VAL A 5 38.62 -5.85 22.14
CA VAL A 5 38.02 -6.72 23.16
C VAL A 5 38.13 -6.00 24.50
N ILE A 6 37.05 -6.03 25.28
CA ILE A 6 37.03 -5.49 26.63
C ILE A 6 37.29 -6.65 27.58
N ILE A 7 38.28 -6.49 28.46
CA ILE A 7 38.66 -7.48 29.46
C ILE A 7 38.77 -6.77 30.81
N PRO A 8 37.98 -7.15 31.82
CA PRO A 8 38.15 -6.64 33.17
C PRO A 8 39.52 -7.07 33.71
N LEU A 9 40.34 -6.10 34.10
CA LEU A 9 41.66 -6.35 34.72
C LEU A 9 41.53 -6.49 36.24
N VAL A 10 40.69 -5.66 36.85
CA VAL A 10 40.42 -5.62 38.28
C VAL A 10 38.95 -5.33 38.46
N LEU A 11 38.29 -6.03 39.39
CA LEU A 11 36.94 -5.75 39.80
C LEU A 11 36.96 -5.07 41.17
N SER A 12 36.23 -3.97 41.31
CA SER A 12 36.09 -3.31 42.61
C SER A 12 34.97 -3.98 43.41
N PRO A 13 35.19 -4.32 44.69
CA PRO A 13 34.12 -4.76 45.58
C PRO A 13 33.26 -3.57 46.08
N ASP A 14 33.69 -2.34 45.82
CA ASP A 14 32.99 -1.14 46.26
C ASP A 14 31.72 -0.90 45.45
N ARG A 15 30.74 -0.29 46.11
CA ARG A 15 29.49 0.11 45.45
C ARG A 15 29.77 1.15 44.38
N ASP A 16 29.19 0.93 43.22
CA ASP A 16 29.26 1.85 42.10
C ASP A 16 27.88 2.50 41.90
N GLU A 17 27.79 3.78 42.29
CA GLU A 17 26.56 4.57 42.19
C GLU A 17 26.09 4.77 40.74
N GLU A 18 27.02 4.78 39.78
CA GLU A 18 26.70 4.91 38.35
C GLU A 18 26.04 3.63 37.84
N ILE A 19 26.65 2.48 38.13
CA ILE A 19 26.11 1.17 37.74
C ILE A 19 24.77 0.93 38.43
N MET A 20 24.66 1.25 39.72
CA MET A 20 23.43 1.10 40.47
C MET A 20 22.31 1.97 39.88
N ARG A 21 22.61 3.20 39.46
CA ARG A 21 21.64 4.07 38.79
C ARG A 21 21.21 3.52 37.43
N GLN A 22 22.16 3.08 36.60
CA GLN A 22 21.86 2.55 35.25
C GLN A 22 21.11 1.22 35.28
N THR A 23 21.32 0.41 36.31
CA THR A 23 20.67 -0.90 36.48
C THR A 23 19.43 -0.84 37.35
N GLU A 24 18.96 0.36 37.71
CA GLU A 24 17.77 0.59 38.55
C GLU A 24 17.87 -0.14 39.91
N GLY A 25 19.08 -0.16 40.49
CA GLY A 25 19.35 -0.81 41.77
C GLY A 25 19.62 -2.31 41.71
N ARG A 26 19.59 -2.94 40.53
CA ARG A 26 19.78 -4.40 40.39
C ARG A 26 21.24 -4.84 40.54
N VAL A 27 22.20 -3.99 40.16
CA VAL A 27 23.63 -4.28 40.24
C VAL A 27 24.31 -3.21 41.09
N PRO A 28 24.51 -3.45 42.40
CA PRO A 28 25.19 -2.49 43.27
C PRO A 28 26.71 -2.49 43.09
N VAL A 29 27.27 -3.60 42.59
CA VAL A 29 28.71 -3.84 42.42
C VAL A 29 28.96 -4.69 41.19
N PHE A 30 29.97 -4.36 40.39
CA PHE A 30 30.42 -5.15 39.24
C PHE A 30 31.40 -6.25 39.68
N SER A 31 30.85 -7.31 40.26
CA SER A 31 31.61 -8.40 40.89
C SER A 31 31.82 -9.62 39.97
N HIS A 32 32.69 -10.53 40.38
CA HIS A 32 33.01 -11.77 39.64
C HIS A 32 31.79 -12.64 39.34
N GLU A 33 30.73 -12.54 40.14
CA GLU A 33 29.48 -13.29 39.95
C GLU A 33 28.65 -12.76 38.78
N VAL A 34 28.62 -11.42 38.60
CA VAL A 34 27.73 -10.77 37.63
C VAL A 34 28.44 -10.43 36.32
N VAL A 35 29.75 -10.22 36.35
CA VAL A 35 30.56 -9.84 35.18
C VAL A 35 30.42 -10.82 34.00
N PRO A 36 30.45 -12.15 34.18
CA PRO A 36 30.31 -13.08 33.06
C PRO A 36 29.01 -12.88 32.28
N ASP A 37 27.92 -12.58 33.00
CA ASP A 37 26.61 -12.37 32.40
C ASP A 37 26.51 -11.01 31.72
N HIS A 38 27.02 -9.95 32.36
CA HIS A 38 26.95 -8.58 31.83
C HIS A 38 27.88 -8.34 30.64
N LEU A 39 28.98 -9.09 30.54
CA LEU A 39 29.89 -9.05 29.39
C LEU A 39 29.62 -10.16 28.37
N ARG A 40 28.53 -10.92 28.55
CA ARG A 40 28.18 -11.99 27.62
C ARG A 40 27.85 -11.40 26.25
N THR A 41 28.68 -11.73 25.27
CA THR A 41 28.41 -11.44 23.85
C THR A 41 27.87 -12.65 23.10
N LYS A 42 27.79 -13.81 23.76
CA LYS A 42 27.24 -15.03 23.19
C LYS A 42 25.71 -14.89 23.08
N PRO A 43 25.13 -14.99 21.88
CA PRO A 43 23.70 -14.85 21.68
C PRO A 43 22.90 -15.94 22.42
N ASP A 44 21.59 -15.73 22.51
CA ASP A 44 20.69 -16.71 23.11
C ASP A 44 20.64 -18.01 22.29
N PRO A 45 20.39 -19.18 22.90
CA PRO A 45 20.40 -20.47 22.20
C PRO A 45 19.47 -20.52 20.97
N GLU A 46 18.31 -19.87 21.04
CA GLU A 46 17.36 -19.79 19.93
C GLU A 46 17.94 -19.00 18.74
N VAL A 47 18.66 -17.90 19.02
CA VAL A 47 19.32 -17.09 18.01
C VAL A 47 20.50 -17.86 17.38
N GLU A 48 21.26 -18.63 18.17
CA GLU A 48 22.31 -19.52 17.64
C GLU A 48 21.75 -20.58 16.70
N GLU A 49 20.61 -21.18 17.07
CA GLU A 49 19.95 -22.16 16.22
C GLU A 49 19.43 -21.52 14.93
N GLN A 50 18.83 -20.34 15.01
CA GLN A 50 18.37 -19.59 13.84
C GLN A 50 19.54 -19.22 12.92
N GLU A 51 20.65 -18.72 13.48
CA GLU A 51 21.86 -18.41 12.70
C GLU A 51 22.40 -19.66 12.01
N LYS A 52 22.47 -20.79 12.72
CA LYS A 52 22.89 -22.08 12.14
C LYS A 52 21.99 -22.53 11.00
N GLN A 53 20.67 -22.35 11.11
CA GLN A 53 19.72 -22.63 10.03
C GLN A 53 19.99 -21.72 8.83
N LEU A 54 20.15 -20.41 9.05
CA LEU A 54 20.45 -19.44 7.99
C LEU A 54 21.78 -19.75 7.28
N ILE A 55 22.82 -20.12 8.03
CA ILE A 55 24.11 -20.56 7.45
C ILE A 55 23.90 -21.80 6.60
N THR A 56 23.16 -22.79 7.10
CA THR A 56 22.86 -24.02 6.37
C THR A 56 22.14 -23.70 5.07
N ASP A 57 21.11 -22.87 5.11
CA ASP A 57 20.35 -22.48 3.92
C ASP A 57 21.17 -21.65 2.94
N ALA A 58 22.03 -20.74 3.44
CA ALA A 58 22.96 -19.99 2.61
C ALA A 58 23.95 -20.92 1.87
N THR A 59 24.45 -21.97 2.52
CA THR A 59 25.36 -22.94 1.87
C THR A 59 24.71 -23.78 0.77
N ARG A 60 23.37 -23.84 0.71
CA ARG A 60 22.65 -24.53 -0.39
C ARG A 60 22.79 -23.80 -1.72
N ILE A 61 23.06 -22.49 -1.71
CA ILE A 61 23.18 -21.67 -2.90
C ILE A 61 24.66 -21.47 -3.22
N SER A 62 25.07 -21.79 -4.45
CA SER A 62 26.44 -21.53 -4.89
C SER A 62 26.74 -20.02 -4.93
N SER A 63 27.97 -19.63 -4.60
CA SER A 63 28.41 -18.24 -4.56
C SER A 63 28.16 -17.48 -5.87
N ASP A 64 28.39 -18.09 -7.04
CA ASP A 64 28.17 -17.46 -8.35
C ASP A 64 26.69 -17.10 -8.58
N VAL A 65 25.78 -18.03 -8.28
CA VAL A 65 24.32 -17.80 -8.39
C VAL A 65 23.87 -16.73 -7.41
N ALA A 66 24.36 -16.78 -6.15
CA ALA A 66 24.04 -15.77 -5.14
C ALA A 66 24.50 -14.36 -5.59
N GLN A 67 25.73 -14.22 -6.10
CA GLN A 67 26.25 -12.94 -6.59
C GLN A 67 25.43 -12.39 -7.77
N LYS A 68 25.03 -13.25 -8.73
CA LYS A 68 24.17 -12.84 -9.85
C LYS A 68 22.80 -12.35 -9.36
N GLN A 69 22.18 -13.07 -8.42
CA GLN A 69 20.91 -12.67 -7.82
C GLN A 69 21.03 -11.33 -7.07
N ILE A 70 22.08 -11.16 -6.26
CA ILE A 70 22.35 -9.89 -5.55
C ILE A 70 22.50 -8.73 -6.53
N GLN A 71 23.29 -8.88 -7.59
CA GLN A 71 23.47 -7.83 -8.60
C GLN A 71 22.17 -7.48 -9.31
N SER A 72 21.38 -8.49 -9.68
CA SER A 72 20.07 -8.29 -10.31
C SER A 72 19.10 -7.53 -9.40
N LEU A 73 19.00 -7.96 -8.13
CA LEU A 73 18.14 -7.31 -7.13
C LEU A 73 18.58 -5.88 -6.84
N ASN A 74 19.88 -5.65 -6.64
CA ASN A 74 20.42 -4.30 -6.45
C ASN A 74 20.10 -3.40 -7.63
N LYS A 75 20.25 -3.88 -8.87
CA LYS A 75 19.89 -3.13 -10.07
C LYS A 75 18.40 -2.79 -10.11
N MET A 76 17.53 -3.72 -9.74
CA MET A 76 16.09 -3.44 -9.65
C MET A 76 15.78 -2.40 -8.57
N CYS A 77 16.38 -2.50 -7.38
CA CYS A 77 16.23 -1.51 -6.31
C CYS A 77 16.69 -0.12 -6.76
N SER A 78 17.87 -0.02 -7.39
CA SER A 78 18.38 1.25 -7.94
C SER A 78 17.45 1.83 -9.00
N ASN A 79 16.97 1.02 -9.95
CA ASN A 79 16.03 1.48 -10.98
C ASN A 79 14.71 1.98 -10.38
N LEU A 80 14.20 1.31 -9.34
CA LEU A 80 12.97 1.74 -8.66
C LEU A 80 13.17 3.05 -7.91
N LEU A 81 14.29 3.18 -7.17
CA LEU A 81 14.64 4.43 -6.50
C LEU A 81 14.79 5.59 -7.49
N GLU A 82 15.45 5.38 -8.63
CA GLU A 82 15.57 6.38 -9.69
C GLU A 82 14.20 6.82 -10.23
N LYS A 83 13.28 5.88 -10.45
CA LYS A 83 11.91 6.19 -10.89
C LYS A 83 11.14 7.02 -9.87
N ILE A 84 11.19 6.63 -8.59
CA ILE A 84 10.52 7.35 -7.50
C ILE A 84 11.11 8.77 -7.39
N SER A 85 12.43 8.91 -7.37
CA SER A 85 13.09 10.22 -7.32
C SER A 85 12.90 11.07 -8.57
N LYS A 86 12.59 10.46 -9.72
CA LYS A 86 12.24 11.17 -10.95
C LYS A 86 10.78 11.62 -10.92
N GLU A 87 9.88 10.75 -10.46
CA GLU A 87 8.45 11.04 -10.30
C GLU A 87 8.20 12.16 -9.28
N GLU A 88 8.90 12.18 -8.15
CA GLU A 88 8.83 13.26 -7.15
C GLU A 88 9.20 14.61 -7.78
N ARG A 89 10.32 14.66 -8.51
CA ARG A 89 10.77 15.87 -9.24
C ARG A 89 9.84 16.26 -10.39
N GLU A 90 9.28 15.30 -11.12
CA GLU A 90 8.30 15.54 -12.18
C GLU A 90 6.95 16.02 -11.61
N SER A 91 6.58 15.59 -10.41
CA SER A 91 5.38 16.04 -9.70
C SER A 91 5.51 17.49 -9.21
N GLU A 92 6.69 17.88 -8.71
CA GLU A 92 6.98 19.28 -8.37
C GLU A 92 7.06 20.21 -9.60
N SER A 93 7.60 19.73 -10.72
CA SER A 93 7.73 20.53 -11.95
C SER A 93 6.47 20.53 -12.83
N GLY A 94 5.64 19.48 -12.76
CA GLY A 94 4.39 19.32 -13.50
C GLY A 94 3.18 20.05 -12.90
N GLY A 95 3.25 20.46 -11.62
CA GLY A 95 2.17 21.13 -10.90
C GLY A 95 1.71 22.47 -11.49
N LEU A 96 2.48 23.08 -12.42
CA LEU A 96 2.10 24.35 -13.05
C LEU A 96 1.75 24.29 -14.54
N ARG A 97 2.03 23.21 -15.28
CA ARG A 97 2.09 23.32 -16.75
C ARG A 97 1.31 22.31 -17.60
N GLN A 98 0.60 21.34 -17.01
CA GLN A 98 -0.13 20.36 -17.82
C GLN A 98 -1.57 20.06 -17.35
N ASN A 99 -2.21 20.97 -16.62
CA ASN A 99 -3.66 20.87 -16.52
C ASN A 99 -4.27 21.39 -17.83
N LYS A 100 -5.05 20.55 -18.54
CA LYS A 100 -5.86 21.00 -19.68
C LYS A 100 -6.63 22.23 -19.21
N GLN A 101 -6.54 23.35 -19.94
CA GLN A 101 -7.18 24.59 -19.53
C GLN A 101 -8.68 24.32 -19.28
N THR A 102 -9.10 24.29 -18.02
CA THR A 102 -10.48 23.94 -17.63
C THR A 102 -11.43 25.13 -17.75
N PHE A 103 -10.89 26.30 -18.07
CA PHE A 103 -11.65 27.53 -18.28
C PHE A 103 -11.33 28.12 -19.64
N ASN A 104 -12.34 28.71 -20.29
CA ASN A 104 -12.14 29.47 -21.51
C ASN A 104 -11.95 30.95 -21.14
N PRO A 105 -10.80 31.57 -21.47
CA PRO A 105 -10.55 32.97 -21.13
C PRO A 105 -11.49 33.93 -21.89
N ALA A 106 -11.98 33.54 -23.07
CA ALA A 106 -12.96 34.33 -23.82
C ALA A 106 -14.30 34.38 -23.08
N ASP A 107 -14.78 33.24 -22.57
CA ASP A 107 -16.05 33.16 -21.82
C ASP A 107 -15.94 33.90 -20.49
N THR A 108 -14.78 33.83 -19.85
CA THR A 108 -14.50 34.58 -18.61
C THR A 108 -14.58 36.08 -18.87
N ASN A 109 -13.94 36.57 -19.93
CA ASN A 109 -13.99 37.99 -20.30
C ASN A 109 -15.40 38.43 -20.72
N ALA A 110 -16.15 37.57 -21.41
CA ALA A 110 -17.54 37.85 -21.78
C ALA A 110 -18.43 37.97 -20.53
N LEU A 111 -18.27 37.07 -19.56
CA LEU A 111 -19.00 37.14 -18.29
C LEU A 111 -18.64 38.40 -17.50
N VAL A 112 -17.34 38.73 -17.39
CA VAL A 112 -16.90 39.97 -16.74
C VAL A 112 -17.50 41.19 -17.43
N ALA A 113 -17.52 41.24 -18.77
CA ALA A 113 -18.12 42.34 -19.51
C ALA A 113 -19.65 42.42 -19.34
N ALA A 114 -20.33 41.28 -19.25
CA ALA A 114 -21.76 41.22 -18.98
C ALA A 114 -22.10 41.70 -17.56
N VAL A 115 -21.30 41.32 -16.56
CA VAL A 115 -21.53 41.70 -15.15
C VAL A 115 -21.15 43.15 -14.89
N ALA A 116 -19.98 43.59 -15.35
CA ALA A 116 -19.48 44.94 -15.09
C ALA A 116 -20.16 46.01 -15.95
N PHE A 117 -20.50 45.68 -17.20
CA PHE A 117 -20.99 46.66 -18.18
C PHE A 117 -22.33 46.28 -18.81
N GLY A 118 -22.97 45.18 -18.41
CA GLY A 118 -24.24 44.73 -19.00
C GLY A 118 -24.12 44.22 -20.44
N LYS A 119 -22.90 44.05 -20.95
CA LYS A 119 -22.64 43.74 -22.36
C LYS A 119 -23.19 42.36 -22.72
N GLY A 120 -24.13 42.29 -23.67
CA GLY A 120 -24.76 41.04 -24.11
C GLY A 120 -26.04 40.65 -23.35
N LEU A 121 -26.46 41.44 -22.36
CA LEU A 121 -27.78 41.28 -21.74
C LEU A 121 -28.81 42.12 -22.50
N SER A 122 -29.95 41.53 -22.84
CA SER A 122 -31.02 42.26 -23.53
C SER A 122 -31.78 43.14 -22.52
N ASN A 123 -31.83 44.45 -22.78
CA ASN A 123 -32.70 45.37 -22.04
C ASN A 123 -34.17 45.02 -22.31
N ARG A 124 -34.73 44.09 -21.54
CA ARG A 124 -36.18 43.90 -21.43
C ARG A 124 -36.79 45.16 -20.82
N ARG A 125 -37.15 46.12 -21.68
CA ARG A 125 -38.10 47.18 -21.33
C ARG A 125 -39.50 46.54 -21.24
N PRO A 126 -40.28 46.74 -20.16
CA PRO A 126 -41.66 46.26 -20.09
C PRO A 126 -42.51 46.95 -21.17
N PRO A 127 -43.40 46.24 -21.90
CA PRO A 127 -44.23 46.85 -22.94
C PRO A 127 -45.51 47.47 -22.34
N GLY A 128 -45.77 48.76 -22.63
CA GLY A 128 -47.10 49.35 -22.43
C GLY A 128 -47.16 50.89 -22.34
N SER A 129 -47.16 51.60 -23.47
CA SER A 129 -48.11 52.69 -23.83
C SER A 129 -47.63 53.46 -25.09
N ALA A 130 -48.62 53.83 -25.91
CA ALA A 130 -48.63 54.26 -27.32
C ALA A 130 -47.69 55.43 -27.73
N GLY A 131 -47.34 55.70 -29.00
CA GLY A 131 -48.00 55.47 -30.30
C GLY A 131 -47.06 55.74 -31.53
N PRO A 132 -47.58 56.03 -32.74
CA PRO A 132 -47.14 55.42 -34.01
C PRO A 132 -46.16 56.25 -34.89
N VAL A 133 -45.38 55.62 -35.79
CA VAL A 133 -45.61 55.56 -37.27
C VAL A 133 -44.46 54.86 -38.06
N GLN A 134 -44.87 54.02 -39.03
CA GLN A 134 -44.28 53.60 -40.33
C GLN A 134 -42.83 53.03 -40.42
N ALA A 135 -42.48 52.08 -41.31
CA ALA A 135 -43.18 51.22 -42.27
C ALA A 135 -42.21 50.12 -42.78
N SER A 136 -42.79 49.05 -43.31
CA SER A 136 -42.24 48.02 -44.22
C SER A 136 -41.89 46.63 -43.65
N GLN A 137 -42.54 45.69 -44.34
CA GLN A 137 -42.78 44.24 -44.20
C GLN A 137 -41.61 43.36 -44.73
N PRO A 138 -41.76 42.02 -44.89
CA PRO A 138 -42.63 41.02 -44.21
C PRO A 138 -41.82 39.81 -43.70
N GLY A 139 -42.32 39.06 -42.70
CA GLY A 139 -43.04 37.78 -42.93
C GLY A 139 -42.10 36.59 -42.67
N ALA A 140 -42.46 35.45 -42.08
CA ALA A 140 -43.70 34.87 -41.62
C ALA A 140 -43.33 34.11 -40.32
N GLY A 141 -44.17 34.01 -39.30
CA GLY A 141 -45.41 33.25 -39.32
C GLY A 141 -45.41 32.43 -38.03
N ALA A 142 -46.27 32.83 -37.10
CA ALA A 142 -46.53 32.17 -35.84
C ALA A 142 -47.22 30.81 -36.07
N ILE A 143 -47.07 29.89 -35.11
CA ILE A 143 -48.11 29.21 -34.31
C ILE A 143 -47.42 28.07 -33.56
N ILE A 144 -47.22 28.13 -32.24
CA ILE A 144 -48.16 27.97 -31.11
C ILE A 144 -48.75 26.56 -30.97
N ALA A 145 -48.64 26.10 -29.72
CA ALA A 145 -49.38 25.04 -29.03
C ALA A 145 -48.94 23.61 -29.35
N GLY A 146 -48.70 22.75 -28.37
CA GLY A 146 -48.91 22.84 -26.94
C GLY A 146 -48.86 21.43 -26.34
N ALA A 147 -48.92 21.36 -25.01
CA ALA A 147 -49.18 20.18 -24.19
C ALA A 147 -48.04 19.17 -23.97
N SER A 148 -47.46 19.28 -22.78
CA SER A 148 -47.43 18.23 -21.75
C SER A 148 -47.18 16.78 -22.18
N GLY A 149 -46.00 16.26 -21.83
CA GLY A 149 -45.70 14.84 -21.87
C GLY A 149 -44.37 14.52 -21.19
N ILE A 150 -44.44 13.83 -20.07
CA ILE A 150 -43.34 13.34 -19.24
C ILE A 150 -42.42 12.44 -20.08
N GLN A 151 -41.12 12.75 -20.13
CA GLN A 151 -40.15 11.89 -20.83
C GLN A 151 -39.67 10.78 -19.89
N GLN A 152 -40.37 9.65 -20.01
CA GLN A 152 -40.00 8.35 -19.45
C GLN A 152 -38.95 7.69 -20.38
N VAL A 153 -37.88 7.18 -19.78
CA VAL A 153 -36.82 6.42 -20.48
C VAL A 153 -37.40 5.07 -20.91
N GLN A 154 -37.48 4.85 -22.22
CA GLN A 154 -37.95 3.62 -22.83
C GLN A 154 -36.74 2.76 -23.24
N MET A 155 -36.56 1.65 -22.52
CA MET A 155 -35.69 0.54 -22.92
C MET A 155 -36.54 -0.45 -23.71
N SER A 156 -36.33 -0.53 -25.02
CA SER A 156 -36.70 -1.65 -25.88
C SER A 156 -35.41 -2.41 -26.21
N GLY A 157 -35.34 -3.73 -26.35
CA GLY A 157 -36.31 -4.80 -26.39
C GLY A 157 -35.56 -5.99 -26.98
N ALA A 158 -35.60 -7.13 -26.29
CA ALA A 158 -34.81 -8.33 -26.57
C ALA A 158 -35.33 -9.16 -27.76
N SER A 159 -34.43 -9.97 -28.34
CA SER A 159 -34.67 -11.34 -28.87
C SER A 159 -33.33 -11.85 -29.45
N SER A 160 -32.90 -13.11 -29.42
CA SER A 160 -33.28 -14.38 -28.76
C SER A 160 -32.38 -15.47 -29.37
N GLN A 161 -31.82 -16.40 -28.58
CA GLN A 161 -31.57 -17.84 -28.88
C GLN A 161 -30.55 -18.43 -27.87
N GLN A 162 -30.98 -19.32 -26.94
CA GLN A 162 -30.94 -20.81 -26.98
C GLN A 162 -29.50 -21.36 -26.84
N GLN A 163 -29.11 -22.35 -26.02
CA GLN A 163 -29.66 -23.40 -25.12
C GLN A 163 -28.41 -24.13 -24.49
N PRO A 164 -28.49 -25.21 -23.67
CA PRO A 164 -29.44 -25.65 -22.65
C PRO A 164 -28.76 -25.94 -21.28
N MET A 165 -29.57 -26.46 -20.36
CA MET A 165 -29.38 -26.58 -18.91
C MET A 165 -29.57 -28.04 -18.49
N LEU A 166 -28.64 -28.63 -17.71
CA LEU A 166 -28.81 -29.85 -16.89
C LEU A 166 -27.66 -29.85 -15.85
N GLY A 167 -27.79 -30.04 -14.55
CA GLY A 167 -28.90 -30.30 -13.65
C GLY A 167 -28.32 -30.25 -12.22
N GLY A 168 -29.09 -29.75 -11.26
CA GLY A 168 -28.70 -29.65 -9.85
C GLY A 168 -29.18 -30.83 -9.00
N VAL A 169 -29.04 -30.63 -7.68
CA VAL A 169 -29.38 -31.49 -6.52
C VAL A 169 -28.18 -32.41 -6.13
N GLN A 170 -27.59 -32.35 -4.92
CA GLN A 170 -28.23 -32.59 -3.63
C GLN A 170 -27.35 -32.20 -2.43
N MET A 171 -28.02 -31.83 -1.34
CA MET A 171 -27.51 -31.55 0.00
C MET A 171 -27.70 -32.81 0.88
N SER A 172 -26.67 -33.23 1.63
CA SER A 172 -26.76 -34.12 2.82
C SER A 172 -25.42 -34.05 3.56
N GLN A 173 -25.33 -33.46 4.75
CA GLN A 173 -25.64 -33.98 6.10
C GLN A 173 -24.70 -35.10 6.59
N ALA A 174 -23.86 -34.71 7.57
CA ALA A 174 -23.33 -35.44 8.73
C ALA A 174 -22.76 -36.87 8.56
N GLY A 175 -21.51 -37.08 9.05
CA GLY A 175 -21.05 -38.41 9.43
C GLY A 175 -19.52 -38.60 9.43
N GLN A 176 -18.94 -38.48 10.62
CA GLN A 176 -17.87 -39.32 11.19
C GLN A 176 -16.71 -39.89 10.34
N SER A 177 -15.49 -39.62 10.83
CA SER A 177 -14.35 -40.53 10.95
C SER A 177 -13.95 -41.39 9.73
N GLY A 178 -12.96 -40.91 8.97
CA GLY A 178 -12.18 -41.72 8.04
C GLY A 178 -10.69 -41.47 8.24
N LYS A 179 -10.01 -42.40 8.92
CA LYS A 179 -8.56 -42.38 9.16
C LYS A 179 -7.82 -42.50 7.83
N ILE A 180 -6.91 -41.57 7.53
CA ILE A 180 -5.99 -41.65 6.39
C ILE A 180 -4.88 -42.66 6.77
N PRO A 181 -4.61 -43.73 6.00
CA PRO A 181 -3.52 -44.64 6.31
C PRO A 181 -2.18 -43.97 5.98
N SER A 182 -1.39 -43.66 7.00
CA SER A 182 -0.02 -43.15 6.86
C SER A 182 0.93 -44.28 6.49
N GLY A 183 1.57 -44.20 5.32
CA GLY A 183 2.55 -45.17 4.81
C GLY A 183 3.98 -44.98 5.32
N ILE A 184 4.18 -44.39 6.49
CA ILE A 184 5.52 -44.11 7.03
C ILE A 184 6.04 -45.36 7.76
N LYS A 185 6.97 -46.08 7.12
CA LYS A 185 7.79 -47.10 7.79
C LYS A 185 9.00 -46.43 8.45
N THR A 186 8.93 -46.11 9.74
CA THR A 186 10.11 -45.74 10.52
C THR A 186 10.78 -46.99 11.11
N ASN A 187 12.07 -47.16 10.86
CA ASN A 187 12.89 -48.23 11.44
C ASN A 187 13.77 -47.60 12.53
N ILE A 188 13.18 -47.30 13.68
CA ILE A 188 13.91 -46.68 14.81
C ILE A 188 14.50 -47.82 15.63
N LYS A 189 15.79 -48.11 15.39
CA LYS A 189 16.59 -48.85 16.34
C LYS A 189 16.79 -47.98 17.58
N SER A 190 16.24 -48.43 18.71
CA SER A 190 16.41 -47.81 20.02
C SER A 190 17.91 -47.84 20.40
N ALA A 191 18.59 -46.71 20.34
CA ALA A 191 19.89 -46.54 20.98
C ALA A 191 19.64 -45.93 22.37
N SER A 192 19.54 -46.78 23.38
CA SER A 192 19.64 -46.36 24.78
C SER A 192 21.13 -46.16 25.08
N MET A 193 21.58 -44.92 25.06
CA MET A 193 22.89 -44.52 25.58
C MET A 193 22.63 -43.55 26.73
N HIS A 194 22.56 -44.09 27.94
CA HIS A 194 22.49 -43.30 29.16
C HIS A 194 23.82 -42.55 29.36
N PRO A 195 23.80 -41.24 29.65
CA PRO A 195 24.97 -40.53 30.11
C PRO A 195 25.13 -40.77 31.62
N TYR A 196 26.38 -40.76 32.09
CA TYR A 196 26.86 -41.04 33.45
C TYR A 196 27.14 -42.51 33.78
N GLN A 197 28.38 -42.89 33.45
CA GLN A 197 29.08 -43.99 34.11
C GLN A 197 30.28 -43.37 34.82
N ARG A 198 30.12 -43.23 36.15
CA ARG A 198 31.11 -42.93 37.21
C ARG A 198 31.92 -41.63 37.07
#